data_AF-A0A4U9CVN0-F1
#
_entry.id   AF-A0A4U9CVN0-F1
#
_cell.length_a   1.000
_cell.length_b   1.000
_cell.length_c   1.000
_cell.angle_alpha   90.00
_cell.angle_beta   90.00
_cell.angle_gamma   90.00
#
_symmetry.space_group_name_H-M   'P 1'
#
loop_
_entity.id
_entity.type
_entity.pdbx_description
1 polymer ?
#
loop_
_entity_poly.entity_id
_entity_poly.type
_entity_poly.pdbx_seq_one_letter_code
_entity_poly.pdbx_strand_id
1 'polypeptide(L)'
;MRDVLLEIWQANAAGRYAHPDDRQASKQRDPAFRGWGRSCSDFDTGIWRFETIKPGAVVGRDGRMMAPHVNLWVVARGINIGLNTRMYFADEEEANRADPVLNLIEWEVRRQTLIARREVRGGEIVYRFDIHLQGENETVFFDL
;
A
#
# COMPACT_ATOMS: atom_id res chain seq x y z
N MET A 1 -9.77 -0.69 15.58
CA MET A 1 -11.09 -1.07 15.03
C MET A 1 -11.10 -2.60 14.92
N ARG A 2 -12.22 -3.28 15.19
CA ARG A 2 -12.26 -4.76 15.37
C ARG A 2 -13.08 -5.49 14.30
N ASP A 3 -13.80 -4.76 13.48
CA ASP A 3 -14.68 -5.24 12.42
C ASP A 3 -14.30 -4.63 11.06
N VAL A 4 -13.01 -4.41 10.83
CA VAL A 4 -12.48 -3.90 9.57
C VAL A 4 -12.15 -5.05 8.62
N LEU A 5 -12.52 -4.89 7.35
CA LEU A 5 -12.09 -5.70 6.23
C LEU A 5 -11.20 -4.85 5.35
N LEU A 6 -10.05 -5.41 5.00
CA LEU A 6 -9.07 -4.78 4.14
C LEU A 6 -8.87 -5.64 2.89
N GLU A 7 -8.69 -4.98 1.77
CA GLU A 7 -8.13 -5.56 0.57
C GLU A 7 -6.84 -4.86 0.19
N ILE A 8 -5.91 -5.62 -0.35
CA ILE A 8 -4.70 -5.08 -0.96
C ILE A 8 -4.66 -5.40 -2.43
N TRP A 9 -4.09 -4.49 -3.21
CA TRP A 9 -3.76 -4.71 -4.61
C TRP A 9 -2.40 -4.11 -4.96
N GLN A 10 -1.51 -4.91 -5.55
CA GLN A 10 -0.13 -4.53 -5.82
C GLN A 10 0.47 -5.23 -7.05
N ALA A 11 1.57 -4.68 -7.53
CA ALA A 11 2.41 -5.28 -8.56
C ALA A 11 3.29 -6.41 -7.98
N ASN A 12 3.89 -7.23 -8.86
CA ASN A 12 4.90 -8.20 -8.43
C ASN A 12 6.26 -7.54 -8.09
N ALA A 13 7.26 -8.33 -7.73
CA ALA A 13 8.62 -7.83 -7.41
C ALA A 13 9.31 -7.09 -8.56
N ALA A 14 8.92 -7.35 -9.83
CA ALA A 14 9.41 -6.62 -10.99
C ALA A 14 8.64 -5.31 -11.26
N GLY A 15 7.59 -5.01 -10.49
CA GLY A 15 6.74 -3.85 -10.68
C GLY A 15 5.74 -3.99 -11.82
N ARG A 16 5.29 -5.22 -12.11
CA ARG A 16 4.25 -5.54 -13.11
C ARG A 16 2.99 -6.08 -12.44
N TYR A 17 1.84 -5.50 -12.76
CA TYR A 17 0.54 -5.98 -12.30
C TYR A 17 0.10 -7.21 -13.08
N ALA A 18 -0.60 -8.12 -12.40
CA ALA A 18 -1.35 -9.22 -13.00
C ALA A 18 -2.69 -8.72 -13.57
N HIS A 19 -2.64 -7.70 -14.43
CA HIS A 19 -3.81 -7.05 -15.00
C HIS A 19 -3.68 -6.93 -16.53
N PRO A 20 -4.76 -7.15 -17.31
CA PRO A 20 -4.72 -7.01 -18.77
C PRO A 20 -4.26 -5.63 -19.25
N ASP A 21 -4.63 -4.57 -18.53
CA ASP A 21 -4.27 -3.19 -18.88
C ASP A 21 -2.83 -2.78 -18.48
N ASP A 22 -2.06 -3.65 -17.83
CA ASP A 22 -0.65 -3.35 -17.57
C ASP A 22 0.17 -3.42 -18.88
N ARG A 23 0.60 -2.25 -19.34
CA ARG A 23 1.36 -2.05 -20.59
C ARG A 23 2.88 -2.12 -20.42
N GLN A 24 3.39 -2.45 -19.23
CA GLN A 24 4.83 -2.52 -18.94
C GLN A 24 5.44 -3.81 -19.48
N ALA A 25 5.44 -3.98 -20.80
CA ALA A 25 5.83 -5.21 -21.48
C ALA A 25 7.29 -5.61 -21.22
N SER A 26 8.17 -4.65 -20.93
CA SER A 26 9.58 -4.86 -20.58
C SER A 26 9.80 -5.49 -19.20
N LYS A 27 8.80 -5.41 -18.29
CA LYS A 27 8.90 -5.99 -16.95
C LYS A 27 8.41 -7.43 -16.95
N GLN A 28 9.02 -8.30 -16.16
CA GLN A 28 8.65 -9.72 -16.11
C GLN A 28 7.29 -9.91 -15.42
N ARG A 29 6.40 -10.71 -16.03
CA ARG A 29 5.18 -11.21 -15.38
C ARG A 29 5.54 -12.39 -14.50
N ASP A 30 4.90 -12.46 -13.33
CA ASP A 30 4.97 -13.63 -12.47
C ASP A 30 3.61 -14.36 -12.53
N PRO A 31 3.52 -15.53 -13.17
CA PRO A 31 2.25 -16.25 -13.31
C PRO A 31 1.76 -16.84 -11.98
N ALA A 32 2.61 -16.97 -10.96
CA ALA A 32 2.24 -17.48 -9.64
C ALA A 32 1.72 -16.37 -8.71
N PHE A 33 1.95 -15.09 -9.05
CA PHE A 33 1.56 -13.96 -8.21
C PHE A 33 0.31 -13.24 -8.72
N ARG A 34 -0.76 -13.27 -7.93
CA ARG A 34 -2.03 -12.60 -8.26
C ARG A 34 -2.07 -11.12 -7.91
N GLY A 35 -1.28 -10.69 -6.93
CA GLY A 35 -1.22 -9.29 -6.50
C GLY A 35 -2.44 -8.76 -5.73
N TRP A 36 -3.45 -9.58 -5.45
CA TRP A 36 -4.61 -9.20 -4.64
C TRP A 36 -4.75 -10.12 -3.42
N GLY A 37 -5.21 -9.57 -2.31
CA GLY A 37 -5.57 -10.33 -1.11
C GLY A 37 -6.62 -9.61 -0.27
N ARG A 38 -7.35 -10.38 0.55
CA ARG A 38 -8.33 -9.87 1.51
C ARG A 38 -8.05 -10.42 2.91
N SER A 39 -8.17 -9.58 3.92
CA SER A 39 -7.98 -9.95 5.32
C SER A 39 -8.91 -9.12 6.21
N CYS A 40 -9.20 -9.61 7.40
CA CYS A 40 -9.95 -8.88 8.41
C CYS A 40 -9.05 -8.61 9.62
N SER A 41 -9.39 -7.60 10.42
CA SER A 41 -8.76 -7.44 11.73
C SER A 41 -9.14 -8.59 12.65
N ASP A 42 -8.19 -9.03 13.46
CA ASP A 42 -8.45 -9.86 14.63
C ASP A 42 -9.42 -9.14 15.60
N PHE A 43 -10.41 -9.87 16.12
CA PHE A 43 -11.50 -9.29 16.92
C PHE A 43 -11.03 -8.82 18.31
N ASP A 44 -10.01 -9.45 18.88
CA ASP A 44 -9.53 -9.10 20.23
C ASP A 44 -8.54 -7.94 20.17
N THR A 45 -7.56 -8.04 19.27
CA THR A 45 -6.42 -7.12 19.16
C THR A 45 -6.63 -6.01 18.14
N GLY A 46 -7.50 -6.19 17.14
CA GLY A 46 -7.66 -5.26 16.01
C GLY A 46 -6.52 -5.31 14.98
N ILE A 47 -5.57 -6.25 15.12
CA ILE A 47 -4.43 -6.39 14.21
C ILE A 47 -4.89 -7.05 12.92
N TRP A 48 -4.44 -6.53 11.78
CA TRP A 48 -4.58 -7.16 10.47
C TRP A 48 -3.20 -7.53 9.92
N ARG A 49 -3.15 -8.55 9.05
CA ARG A 49 -1.90 -9.03 8.44
C ARG A 49 -2.16 -9.51 7.01
N PHE A 50 -1.16 -9.27 6.15
CA PHE A 50 -1.01 -9.90 4.85
C PHE A 50 0.40 -10.48 4.75
N GLU A 51 0.52 -11.65 4.14
CA GLU A 51 1.81 -12.19 3.70
C GLU A 51 1.91 -12.01 2.20
N THR A 52 2.95 -11.30 1.77
CA THR A 52 3.17 -10.95 0.37
C THR A 52 4.65 -10.67 0.13
N ILE A 53 5.01 -10.52 -1.14
CA ILE A 53 6.31 -9.97 -1.56
C ILE A 53 6.28 -8.44 -1.54
N LYS A 54 7.45 -7.81 -1.38
CA LYS A 54 7.61 -6.36 -1.63
C LYS A 54 7.51 -6.11 -3.15
N PRO A 55 6.61 -5.23 -3.61
CA PRO A 55 6.44 -4.94 -5.03
C PRO A 55 7.63 -4.14 -5.56
N GLY A 56 7.90 -4.25 -6.85
CA GLY A 56 8.81 -3.34 -7.54
C GLY A 56 8.16 -1.99 -7.85
N ALA A 57 8.97 -1.01 -8.22
CA ALA A 57 8.49 0.29 -8.71
C ALA A 57 7.63 0.15 -9.97
N VAL A 58 6.61 0.99 -10.14
CA VAL A 58 5.62 0.91 -11.24
C VAL A 58 5.68 2.17 -12.09
N VAL A 59 5.58 2.05 -13.42
CA VAL A 59 5.42 3.22 -14.29
C VAL A 59 3.96 3.69 -14.24
N GLY A 60 3.73 4.92 -13.80
CA GLY A 60 2.42 5.57 -13.75
C GLY A 60 1.84 5.85 -15.14
N ARG A 61 0.56 6.24 -15.17
CA ARG A 61 -0.16 6.53 -16.43
C ARG A 61 0.45 7.68 -17.22
N ASP A 62 1.15 8.58 -16.55
CA ASP A 62 1.87 9.72 -17.10
C ASP A 62 3.33 9.40 -17.49
N GLY A 63 3.73 8.13 -17.39
CA GLY A 63 5.09 7.67 -17.70
C GLY A 63 6.12 7.89 -16.59
N ARG A 64 5.76 8.51 -15.46
CA ARG A 64 6.67 8.70 -14.33
C ARG A 64 6.77 7.44 -13.48
N MET A 65 7.95 7.18 -12.91
CA MET A 65 8.13 6.07 -12.00
C MET A 65 7.48 6.39 -10.66
N MET A 66 6.67 5.46 -10.14
CA MET A 66 6.13 5.47 -8.79
C MET A 66 6.98 4.56 -7.91
N ALA A 67 7.21 4.98 -6.67
CA ALA A 67 7.90 4.18 -5.67
C ALA A 67 7.17 2.85 -5.43
N PRO A 68 7.86 1.81 -4.94
CA PRO A 68 7.20 0.60 -4.45
C PRO A 68 6.05 0.93 -3.50
N HIS A 69 4.85 0.46 -3.82
CA HIS A 69 3.65 0.71 -3.01
C HIS A 69 2.66 -0.44 -3.09
N VAL A 70 1.83 -0.55 -2.06
CA VAL A 70 0.65 -1.40 -2.00
C VAL A 70 -0.58 -0.50 -1.94
N ASN A 71 -1.59 -0.74 -2.79
CA ASN A 71 -2.88 -0.06 -2.65
C ASN A 71 -3.73 -0.82 -1.63
N LEU A 72 -4.43 -0.08 -0.78
CA LEU A 72 -5.30 -0.63 0.23
C LEU A 72 -6.70 -0.06 0.07
N TRP A 73 -7.70 -0.93 0.21
CA TRP A 73 -9.10 -0.57 0.31
C TRP A 73 -9.63 -1.03 1.67
N VAL A 74 -10.25 -0.11 2.41
CA VAL A 74 -10.63 -0.30 3.82
C VAL A 74 -12.13 -0.07 4.00
N VAL A 75 -12.82 -1.05 4.57
CA VAL A 75 -14.24 -0.94 4.95
C VAL A 75 -14.47 -1.46 6.36
N ALA A 76 -15.38 -0.83 7.07
CA ALA A 76 -15.83 -1.22 8.39
C ALA A 76 -17.22 -0.64 8.64
N ARG A 77 -17.86 -1.06 9.73
CA ARG A 77 -19.11 -0.42 10.16
C ARG A 77 -18.88 1.07 10.41
N GLY A 78 -19.75 1.91 9.84
CA GLY A 78 -19.65 3.37 9.93
C GLY A 78 -18.84 4.02 8.79
N ILE A 79 -18.17 3.22 7.95
CA ILE A 79 -17.56 3.69 6.70
C ILE A 79 -18.60 3.53 5.59
N ASN A 80 -19.19 4.64 5.13
CA ASN A 80 -20.24 4.62 4.11
C ASN A 80 -19.71 4.30 2.70
N ILE A 81 -18.48 4.71 2.41
CA ILE A 81 -17.78 4.47 1.13
C ILE A 81 -16.39 3.96 1.49
N GLY A 82 -16.00 2.82 0.90
CA GLY A 82 -14.70 2.22 1.21
C GLY A 82 -13.55 3.17 0.90
N LEU A 83 -12.62 3.27 1.85
CA LEU A 83 -11.54 4.24 1.81
C LEU A 83 -10.35 3.66 1.06
N ASN A 84 -9.83 4.41 0.08
CA ASN A 84 -8.62 4.05 -0.64
C ASN A 84 -7.41 4.72 -0.01
N THR A 85 -6.35 3.99 0.25
CA THR A 85 -5.05 4.53 0.67
C THR A 85 -3.91 3.76 0.01
N ARG A 86 -2.67 4.20 0.24
CA ARG A 86 -1.45 3.52 -0.20
C ARG A 86 -0.49 3.34 0.95
N MET A 87 0.23 2.22 0.93
CA MET A 87 1.35 1.96 1.81
C MET A 87 2.63 1.95 0.99
N TYR A 88 3.57 2.81 1.38
CA TYR A 88 4.94 2.88 0.88
C TYR A 88 5.90 2.29 1.92
N PHE A 89 7.17 2.12 1.55
CA PHE A 89 8.16 1.43 2.38
C PHE A 89 9.21 2.41 2.91
N ALA A 90 9.49 2.38 4.22
CA ALA A 90 10.45 3.29 4.85
C ALA A 90 11.89 3.15 4.34
N ASP A 91 12.25 1.99 3.79
CA ASP A 91 13.58 1.72 3.20
C ASP A 91 13.70 2.16 1.73
N GLU A 92 12.69 2.83 1.17
CA GLU A 92 12.66 3.36 -0.20
C GLU A 92 12.70 4.90 -0.24
N GLU A 93 13.45 5.54 0.66
CA GLU A 93 13.40 7.00 0.87
C GLU A 93 13.59 7.81 -0.42
N GLU A 94 14.58 7.46 -1.24
CA GLU A 94 14.87 8.18 -2.49
C GLU A 94 13.71 8.03 -3.50
N ALA A 95 13.16 6.81 -3.65
CA ALA A 95 12.03 6.58 -4.52
C ALA A 95 10.77 7.30 -4.01
N ASN A 96 10.53 7.27 -2.69
CA ASN A 96 9.41 7.95 -2.05
C ASN A 96 9.47 9.47 -2.27
N ARG A 97 10.67 10.07 -2.20
CA ARG A 97 10.88 11.50 -2.46
C ARG A 97 10.53 11.88 -3.89
N ALA A 98 10.79 11.00 -4.85
CA ALA A 98 10.49 11.21 -6.27
C ALA A 98 9.07 10.80 -6.67
N ASP A 99 8.32 10.10 -5.81
CA ASP A 99 7.03 9.50 -6.17
C ASP A 99 6.00 10.58 -6.53
N PRO A 100 5.38 10.51 -7.72
CA PRO A 100 4.47 11.54 -8.19
C PRO A 100 3.19 11.61 -7.37
N VAL A 101 2.73 10.53 -6.72
CA VAL A 101 1.49 10.51 -5.93
C VAL A 101 1.73 11.02 -4.52
N LEU A 102 2.83 10.65 -3.86
CA LEU A 102 3.24 11.27 -2.59
C LEU A 102 3.42 12.79 -2.74
N ASN A 103 3.98 13.23 -3.86
CA ASN A 103 4.19 14.64 -4.15
C ASN A 103 2.90 15.43 -4.50
N LEU A 104 1.75 14.77 -4.68
CA LEU A 104 0.45 15.46 -4.73
C LEU A 104 -0.02 15.92 -3.34
N ILE A 105 0.53 15.35 -2.26
CA ILE A 105 0.16 15.70 -0.89
C ILE A 105 0.97 16.95 -0.49
N GLU A 106 0.33 18.11 -0.47
CA GLU A 106 0.97 19.40 -0.18
C GLU A 106 1.59 19.43 1.23
N TRP A 107 0.89 18.88 2.22
CA TRP A 107 1.40 18.80 3.59
C TRP A 107 2.36 17.62 3.76
N GLU A 108 3.66 17.89 3.66
CA GLU A 108 4.71 16.87 3.76
C GLU A 108 4.61 15.99 5.00
N VAL A 109 4.22 16.56 6.14
CA VAL A 109 4.03 15.81 7.39
C VAL A 109 3.00 14.69 7.25
N ARG A 110 1.98 14.85 6.40
CA ARG A 110 0.97 13.82 6.15
C ARG A 110 1.48 12.68 5.27
N ARG A 111 2.52 12.90 4.45
CA ARG A 111 3.13 11.84 3.63
C ARG A 111 3.65 10.70 4.50
N GLN A 112 4.14 11.02 5.70
CA GLN A 112 4.63 10.03 6.67
C GLN A 112 3.54 9.05 7.13
N THR A 113 2.27 9.43 7.06
CA THR A 113 1.14 8.54 7.40
C THR A 113 0.95 7.40 6.40
N LEU A 114 1.63 7.46 5.25
CA LEU A 114 1.60 6.44 4.20
C LEU A 114 2.86 5.56 4.19
N ILE A 115 3.85 5.83 5.05
CA ILE A 115 5.13 5.11 5.07
C ILE A 115 5.10 4.02 6.14
N ALA A 116 5.16 2.75 5.72
CA ALA A 116 5.26 1.63 6.64
C ALA A 116 6.68 1.46 7.17
N ARG A 117 6.79 1.25 8.48
CA ARG A 117 8.07 1.06 9.18
C ARG A 117 8.57 -0.35 8.99
N ARG A 118 9.81 -0.49 8.54
CA ARG A 118 10.49 -1.78 8.41
C ARG A 118 10.96 -2.27 9.78
N GLU A 119 10.61 -3.50 10.12
CA GLU A 119 11.01 -4.19 11.34
C GLU A 119 11.55 -5.59 11.00
N VAL A 120 12.31 -6.18 11.91
CA VAL A 120 12.73 -7.60 11.83
C VAL A 120 12.17 -8.31 13.04
N ARG A 121 11.32 -9.33 12.82
CA ARG A 121 10.69 -10.12 13.87
C ARG A 121 10.93 -11.60 13.62
N GLY A 122 11.62 -12.28 14.53
CA GLY A 122 11.89 -13.71 14.39
C GLY A 122 12.70 -14.09 13.14
N GLY A 123 13.48 -13.16 12.58
CA GLY A 123 14.23 -13.35 11.32
C GLY A 123 13.46 -12.96 10.05
N GLU A 124 12.18 -12.65 10.15
CA GLU A 124 11.36 -12.19 9.03
C GLU A 124 11.34 -10.67 8.94
N ILE A 125 11.24 -10.15 7.71
CA ILE A 125 11.01 -8.72 7.47
C ILE A 125 9.51 -8.45 7.61
N VAL A 126 9.16 -7.52 8.48
CA VAL A 126 7.77 -7.09 8.72
C VAL A 126 7.68 -5.60 8.45
N TYR A 127 6.66 -5.17 7.73
CA TYR A 127 6.33 -3.76 7.58
C TYR A 127 5.12 -3.44 8.44
N ARG A 128 5.31 -2.57 9.43
CA ARG A 128 4.24 -2.09 10.31
C ARG A 128 3.59 -0.86 9.70
N PHE A 129 2.29 -0.93 9.47
CA PHE A 129 1.47 0.15 8.93
C PHE A 129 0.20 0.30 9.77
N ASP A 130 0.09 1.44 10.47
CA ASP A 130 -1.06 1.75 11.31
C ASP A 130 -1.96 2.74 10.54
N ILE A 131 -3.26 2.43 10.42
CA ILE A 131 -4.24 3.26 9.72
C ILE A 131 -5.10 4.00 10.73
N HIS A 132 -5.02 5.33 10.71
CA HIS A 132 -5.77 6.24 11.56
C HIS A 132 -6.90 6.87 10.74
N LEU A 133 -8.15 6.49 11.04
CA LEU A 133 -9.30 6.95 10.26
C LEU A 133 -9.69 8.42 10.51
N GLN A 134 -9.35 8.96 11.68
CA GLN A 134 -9.64 10.33 12.06
C GLN A 134 -8.68 10.79 13.17
N GLY A 135 -8.45 12.10 13.24
CA GLY A 135 -7.80 12.76 14.38
C GLY A 135 -6.34 13.10 14.11
N GLU A 136 -5.54 13.13 15.18
CA GLU A 136 -4.10 13.36 15.03
C GLU A 136 -3.47 12.20 14.25
N ASN A 137 -2.62 12.54 13.27
CA ASN A 137 -2.00 11.60 12.34
C ASN A 137 -2.99 10.83 11.45
N GLU A 138 -4.17 11.41 11.16
CA GLU A 138 -5.12 10.85 10.21
C GLU A 138 -4.45 10.47 8.87
N THR A 139 -4.56 9.19 8.52
CA THR A 139 -3.99 8.62 7.31
C THR A 139 -4.57 9.32 6.08
N VAL A 140 -3.73 9.59 5.08
CA VAL A 140 -4.21 10.14 3.82
C VAL A 140 -5.06 9.10 3.09
N PHE A 141 -6.26 9.49 2.69
CA PHE A 141 -7.14 8.70 1.81
C PHE A 141 -7.31 9.41 0.47
N PHE A 142 -7.47 8.63 -0.60
CA PHE A 142 -7.58 9.10 -1.97
C PHE A 142 -8.99 8.88 -2.53
N ASP A 143 -9.39 9.77 -3.42
CA ASP A 143 -10.50 9.55 -4.35
C ASP A 143 -9.91 9.05 -5.68
N LEU A 144 -10.34 7.89 -6.17
CA LEU A 144 -9.73 7.14 -7.28
C LEU A 144 -10.69 6.87 -8.43
#